data_AF-A0A0V0J1W1-F1
#
_entry.id   AF-A0A0V0J1W1-F1
#
_cell.length_a   1.000
_cell.length_b   1.000
_cell.length_c   1.000
_cell.angle_alpha   90.00
_cell.angle_beta   90.00
_cell.angle_gamma   90.00
#
_symmetry.space_group_name_H-M   'P 1'
#
loop_
_entity.id
_entity.type
_entity.pdbx_description
1 polymer ?
#
loop_
_entity_poly.entity_id
_entity_poly.type
_entity_poly.pdbx_seq_one_letter_code
_entity_poly.pdbx_strand_id
1 'polypeptide(L)'
;MTSENLPPQKKPDMVQVTNELGVLEPMDTEVANFNSNMRITDAVCPALPPNQLPQDMEVSKPFAVSETTLSDSLGSGKTGSSEAFAEECVSRSSGVLEHFFKNIEDPRKVEFRNENRLLSDASMIRCLPWKILLVFPRPESRNAMGMFLQCNAESPSTTWTCYARACLELVSQNKRVNNKKLRIRHTFAHKENDWGYQTFIPYSDLFNPENGYVMNNTIHARITVEADAPHGAEWDSKRFTGFVGLKNQGATCYLNSVLQALYCTNCLRSAVFRMPTESDDSLTSVPLALQRTFYEL
;
A
#
# COMPACT_ATOMS: atom_id res chain seq x y z
N MET A 1 -31.79 39.00 -9.99
CA MET A 1 -32.01 38.33 -11.28
C MET A 1 -30.90 38.74 -12.23
N THR A 2 -29.95 37.85 -12.48
CA THR A 2 -29.28 37.67 -13.79
C THR A 2 -28.52 36.33 -13.72
N SER A 3 -28.94 35.39 -14.56
CA SER A 3 -28.36 34.06 -14.73
C SER A 3 -27.31 34.15 -15.82
N GLU A 4 -26.05 33.88 -15.51
CA GLU A 4 -25.03 33.68 -16.55
C GLU A 4 -25.17 32.28 -17.16
N ASN A 5 -25.41 32.23 -18.47
CA ASN A 5 -25.51 30.99 -19.25
C ASN A 5 -24.10 30.46 -19.55
N LEU A 6 -23.80 29.23 -19.11
CA LEU A 6 -22.64 28.45 -19.57
C LEU A 6 -22.84 28.03 -21.04
N PRO A 7 -21.81 28.04 -21.91
CA PRO A 7 -21.93 27.52 -23.27
C PRO A 7 -22.17 26.00 -23.28
N PRO A 8 -22.92 25.47 -24.28
CA PRO A 8 -23.23 24.04 -24.34
C PRO A 8 -21.97 23.22 -24.60
N GLN A 9 -21.72 22.21 -23.75
CA GLN A 9 -20.69 21.21 -24.01
C GLN A 9 -21.05 20.42 -25.27
N LYS A 10 -20.12 20.38 -26.23
CA LYS A 10 -20.26 19.59 -27.46
C LYS A 10 -20.25 18.10 -27.07
N LYS A 11 -21.33 17.38 -27.37
CA LYS A 11 -21.37 15.93 -27.15
C LYS A 11 -20.34 15.25 -28.06
N PRO A 12 -19.58 14.26 -27.58
CA PRO A 12 -18.68 13.49 -28.42
C PRO A 12 -19.46 12.65 -29.43
N ASP A 13 -18.96 12.57 -30.66
CA ASP A 13 -19.53 11.71 -31.71
C ASP A 13 -19.20 10.24 -31.39
N MET A 14 -20.22 9.38 -31.36
CA MET A 14 -20.08 7.97 -30.98
C MET A 14 -20.20 7.03 -32.18
N VAL A 15 -19.38 5.96 -32.17
CA VAL A 15 -19.41 4.87 -33.15
C VAL A 15 -19.63 3.54 -32.42
N GLN A 16 -20.19 2.56 -33.12
CA GLN A 16 -20.39 1.22 -32.58
C GLN A 16 -19.14 0.37 -32.91
N VAL A 17 -18.46 -0.15 -31.88
CA VAL A 17 -17.28 -1.01 -32.03
C VAL A 17 -17.58 -2.36 -31.38
N THR A 18 -17.20 -3.47 -32.05
CA THR A 18 -17.34 -4.81 -31.50
C THR A 18 -16.22 -5.12 -30.51
N ASN A 19 -16.58 -5.50 -29.28
CA ASN A 19 -15.62 -5.93 -28.26
C ASN A 19 -15.12 -7.37 -28.51
N GLU A 20 -14.14 -7.83 -27.71
CA GLU A 20 -13.53 -9.16 -27.87
C GLU A 20 -14.51 -10.34 -27.65
N LEU A 21 -15.70 -10.07 -27.12
CA LEU A 21 -16.79 -11.04 -26.95
C LEU A 21 -17.83 -10.96 -28.07
N GLY A 22 -17.58 -10.15 -29.11
CA GLY A 22 -18.46 -9.99 -30.28
C GLY A 22 -19.68 -9.09 -30.05
N VAL A 23 -19.70 -8.33 -28.95
CA VAL A 23 -20.82 -7.44 -28.58
C VAL A 23 -20.53 -6.02 -29.05
N LEU A 24 -21.52 -5.38 -29.66
CA LEU A 24 -21.44 -3.99 -30.12
C LEU A 24 -21.57 -3.03 -28.94
N GLU A 25 -20.55 -2.21 -28.71
CA GLU A 25 -20.53 -1.18 -27.68
C GLU A 25 -20.28 0.21 -28.29
N PRO A 26 -20.94 1.26 -27.76
CA PRO A 26 -20.72 2.61 -28.24
C PRO A 26 -19.41 3.16 -27.68
N MET A 27 -18.49 3.52 -28.57
CA MET A 27 -17.16 4.08 -28.27
C MET A 27 -17.00 5.45 -28.93
N ASP A 28 -16.27 6.36 -28.30
CA ASP A 28 -15.94 7.66 -28.87
C ASP A 28 -15.16 7.50 -30.19
N THR A 29 -15.52 8.28 -31.21
CA THR A 29 -14.93 8.24 -32.55
C THR A 29 -13.42 8.50 -32.54
N GLU A 30 -12.92 9.38 -31.68
CA GLU A 30 -11.48 9.66 -31.58
C GLU A 30 -10.72 8.47 -30.96
N VAL A 31 -11.33 7.81 -29.97
CA VAL A 31 -10.77 6.62 -29.32
C VAL A 31 -10.78 5.41 -30.27
N ALA A 32 -11.85 5.24 -31.06
CA ALA A 32 -11.93 4.20 -32.08
C ALA A 32 -10.89 4.39 -33.19
N ASN A 33 -10.64 5.64 -33.61
CA ASN A 33 -9.61 5.97 -34.59
C ASN A 33 -8.19 5.78 -34.05
N PHE A 34 -7.96 6.02 -32.76
CA PHE A 34 -6.66 5.74 -32.13
C PHE A 34 -6.39 4.22 -32.05
N ASN A 35 -7.38 3.45 -31.59
CA ASN A 35 -7.25 1.99 -31.44
C ASN A 35 -7.07 1.26 -32.77
N SER A 36 -7.75 1.70 -33.84
CA SER A 36 -7.62 1.10 -35.17
C SER A 36 -6.25 1.33 -35.83
N ASN A 37 -5.53 2.38 -35.43
CA ASN A 37 -4.19 2.69 -35.92
C ASN A 37 -3.07 1.99 -35.12
N MET A 38 -3.37 1.43 -33.94
CA MET A 38 -2.41 0.67 -33.14
C MET A 38 -2.36 -0.80 -33.60
N ARG A 39 -1.93 -1.05 -34.84
CA ARG A 39 -1.50 -2.40 -35.25
C ARG A 39 -0.09 -2.61 -34.74
N ILE A 40 0.06 -3.52 -33.77
CA ILE A 40 1.36 -4.06 -33.38
C ILE A 40 1.92 -4.77 -34.63
N THR A 41 2.83 -4.09 -35.33
CA THR A 41 3.76 -4.77 -36.22
C THR A 41 4.88 -5.25 -35.33
N ASP A 42 5.21 -6.54 -35.42
CA ASP A 42 6.37 -7.11 -34.73
C ASP A 42 7.63 -6.35 -35.15
N ALA A 43 8.02 -5.38 -34.33
CA ALA A 43 9.29 -4.70 -34.47
C ALA A 43 10.37 -5.67 -34.01
N VAL A 44 10.83 -6.51 -34.94
CA VAL A 44 12.09 -7.24 -34.79
C VAL A 44 13.20 -6.20 -34.74
N CYS A 45 13.70 -5.89 -33.55
CA CYS A 45 14.91 -5.10 -33.38
C CYS A 45 16.09 -5.82 -34.05
N PRO A 46 16.87 -5.17 -34.94
CA PRO A 46 18.14 -5.72 -35.38
C PRO A 46 19.08 -5.78 -34.17
N ALA A 47 19.58 -6.98 -33.86
CA ALA A 47 20.61 -7.15 -32.83
C ALA A 47 21.86 -6.36 -33.23
N LEU A 48 22.23 -5.36 -32.42
CA LEU A 48 23.54 -4.71 -32.52
C LEU A 48 24.63 -5.69 -32.03
N PRO A 49 25.75 -5.83 -32.75
CA PRO A 49 26.84 -6.72 -32.34
C PRO A 49 27.53 -6.21 -31.07
N PRO A 50 27.98 -7.10 -30.17
CA PRO A 50 28.57 -6.73 -28.89
C PRO A 50 30.04 -6.36 -29.09
N ASN A 51 30.31 -5.06 -29.21
CA ASN A 51 31.53 -4.36 -28.77
C ASN A 51 31.64 -3.08 -29.59
N GLN A 52 31.28 -1.94 -28.99
CA GLN A 52 32.02 -0.67 -29.01
C GLN A 52 31.37 0.25 -27.96
N LEU A 53 31.91 0.24 -26.73
CA LEU A 53 31.72 1.33 -25.79
C LEU A 53 32.59 2.50 -26.27
N PRO A 54 32.04 3.70 -26.52
CA PRO A 54 32.87 4.89 -26.52
C PRO A 54 33.29 5.17 -25.08
N GLN A 55 34.60 5.09 -24.83
CA GLN A 55 35.25 5.80 -23.75
C GLN A 55 34.99 7.31 -23.93
N ASP A 56 34.98 8.04 -22.81
CA ASP A 56 34.95 9.50 -22.69
C ASP A 56 33.58 10.11 -22.29
N MET A 57 33.31 10.08 -20.99
CA MET A 57 32.78 11.25 -20.26
C MET A 57 33.34 11.20 -18.84
N GLU A 58 34.44 11.92 -18.61
CA GLU A 58 34.92 12.25 -17.28
C GLU A 58 33.81 12.97 -16.50
N VAL A 59 33.50 12.45 -15.32
CA VAL A 59 32.66 13.13 -14.34
C VAL A 59 33.51 14.25 -13.73
N SER A 60 33.27 15.49 -14.18
CA SER A 60 33.78 16.70 -13.55
C SER A 60 33.39 16.74 -12.07
N LYS A 61 34.41 16.94 -11.22
CA LYS A 61 34.34 17.01 -9.75
C LYS A 61 33.23 17.93 -9.23
N PRO A 62 32.56 17.58 -8.11
CA PRO A 62 31.68 18.50 -7.42
C PRO A 62 32.48 19.61 -6.72
N PHE A 63 31.85 20.79 -6.67
CA PHE A 63 32.33 22.04 -6.07
C PHE A 63 32.62 21.85 -4.57
N ALA A 64 33.82 22.27 -4.12
CA ALA A 64 34.25 22.20 -2.74
C ALA A 64 33.50 23.24 -1.88
N VAL A 65 32.94 22.79 -0.75
CA VAL A 65 32.62 23.65 0.40
C VAL A 65 33.71 23.39 1.44
N SER A 66 34.35 24.46 1.89
CA SER A 66 35.50 24.49 2.78
C SER A 66 35.17 24.06 4.21
N GLU A 67 35.81 22.98 4.70
CA GLU A 67 35.94 22.68 6.12
C GLU A 67 37.28 23.20 6.65
N THR A 68 37.21 23.98 7.72
CA THR A 68 38.38 24.44 8.48
C THR A 68 38.68 23.43 9.59
N THR A 69 39.81 22.75 9.51
CA THR A 69 40.32 21.83 10.54
C THR A 69 40.89 22.57 11.75
N LEU A 70 40.59 22.10 12.96
CA LEU A 70 41.39 22.28 14.17
C LEU A 70 41.54 20.92 14.87
N SER A 71 42.78 20.61 15.22
CA SER A 71 43.34 19.30 15.58
C SER A 71 43.13 18.85 17.03
N ASP A 72 43.01 17.53 17.18
CA ASP A 72 43.38 16.58 18.25
C ASP A 72 43.64 17.06 19.70
N SER A 73 43.04 16.32 20.66
CA SER A 73 43.72 15.79 21.86
C SER A 73 42.93 14.66 22.54
N LEU A 74 43.65 13.57 22.82
CA LEU A 74 43.37 12.33 23.55
C LEU A 74 42.32 12.33 24.69
N GLY A 75 41.56 11.23 24.79
CA GLY A 75 40.86 10.80 26.01
C GLY A 75 40.22 9.41 25.89
N SER A 76 40.83 8.42 26.55
CA SER A 76 40.47 7.00 26.59
C SER A 76 39.14 6.70 27.31
N GLY A 77 38.35 5.73 26.81
CA GLY A 77 37.19 5.20 27.53
C GLY A 77 36.42 4.11 26.77
N LYS A 78 36.67 2.84 27.10
CA LYS A 78 35.88 1.64 26.70
C LYS A 78 34.43 1.73 27.21
N THR A 79 33.45 1.19 26.46
CA THR A 79 32.44 0.19 26.92
C THR A 79 31.33 -0.09 25.87
N GLY A 80 30.90 -1.36 25.77
CA GLY A 80 29.58 -1.86 25.30
C GLY A 80 29.32 -1.85 23.78
N SER A 81 29.45 -2.95 23.04
CA SER A 81 28.52 -4.11 22.92
C SER A 81 27.19 -3.82 22.19
N SER A 82 27.12 -4.27 20.93
CA SER A 82 25.94 -4.77 20.20
C SER A 82 24.63 -3.98 20.27
N GLU A 83 24.46 -3.01 19.37
CA GLU A 83 23.14 -2.50 18.94
C GLU A 83 22.80 -3.00 17.51
N ALA A 84 23.02 -4.28 17.26
CA ALA A 84 22.43 -5.00 16.14
C ALA A 84 21.28 -5.88 16.64
N PHE A 85 20.37 -5.29 17.42
CA PHE A 85 19.12 -5.94 17.81
C PHE A 85 18.09 -5.66 16.71
N ALA A 86 17.90 -6.66 15.84
CA ALA A 86 16.79 -6.86 14.91
C ALA A 86 15.84 -5.66 14.73
N GLU A 87 16.11 -4.80 13.74
CA GLU A 87 15.02 -4.16 12.99
C GLU A 87 14.22 -5.31 12.36
N GLU A 88 13.23 -5.84 13.07
CA GLU A 88 12.18 -6.64 12.44
C GLU A 88 11.64 -5.76 11.31
N CYS A 89 11.86 -6.21 10.06
CA CYS A 89 11.70 -5.39 8.87
C CYS A 89 10.28 -4.78 8.83
N VAL A 90 10.12 -3.56 9.32
CA VAL A 90 8.82 -2.88 9.50
C VAL A 90 8.07 -2.71 8.18
N SER A 91 8.82 -2.75 7.07
CA SER A 91 8.32 -2.67 5.70
C SER A 91 7.91 -4.02 5.10
N ARG A 92 8.01 -5.12 5.86
CA ARG A 92 7.56 -6.45 5.44
C ARG A 92 6.15 -6.40 4.87
N SER A 93 5.93 -7.16 3.80
CA SER A 93 4.64 -7.27 3.11
C SER A 93 3.65 -8.18 3.85
N SER A 94 4.13 -8.97 4.81
CA SER A 94 3.27 -9.87 5.59
C SER A 94 3.81 -10.04 7.00
N GLY A 95 2.92 -10.44 7.91
CA GLY A 95 3.26 -10.68 9.31
C GLY A 95 2.14 -11.41 10.04
N VAL A 96 2.45 -11.86 11.25
CA VAL A 96 1.50 -12.53 12.14
C VAL A 96 1.37 -11.69 13.41
N LEU A 97 0.16 -11.24 13.69
CA LEU A 97 -0.21 -10.65 14.96
C LEU A 97 -0.67 -11.79 15.87
N GLU A 98 -0.11 -11.89 17.06
CA GLU A 98 -0.50 -12.89 18.05
C GLU A 98 -0.62 -12.22 19.42
N HIS A 99 -1.74 -12.44 20.10
CA HIS A 99 -1.97 -11.82 21.41
C HIS A 99 -2.81 -12.71 22.33
N PHE A 100 -2.45 -12.67 23.61
CA PHE A 100 -3.18 -13.35 24.69
C PHE A 100 -3.95 -12.31 25.51
N PHE A 101 -5.25 -12.20 25.25
CA PHE A 101 -6.13 -11.33 26.02
C PHE A 101 -6.46 -11.98 27.35
N LYS A 102 -6.08 -11.35 28.46
CA LYS A 102 -6.32 -11.83 29.83
C LYS A 102 -7.59 -11.22 30.42
N ASN A 103 -8.03 -11.76 31.56
CA ASN A 103 -9.20 -11.30 32.31
C ASN A 103 -10.49 -11.31 31.48
N ILE A 104 -10.66 -12.34 30.66
CA ILE A 104 -11.86 -12.56 29.87
C ILE A 104 -12.98 -13.10 30.76
N GLU A 105 -14.07 -12.35 30.84
CA GLU A 105 -15.28 -12.71 31.56
C GLU A 105 -16.44 -12.95 30.58
N ASP A 106 -17.37 -13.82 30.96
CA ASP A 106 -18.56 -14.13 30.14
C ASP A 106 -19.58 -12.99 30.23
N PRO A 107 -19.89 -12.29 29.11
CA PRO A 107 -20.87 -11.20 29.09
C PRO A 107 -22.28 -11.58 29.53
N ARG A 108 -22.60 -12.89 29.57
CA ARG A 108 -23.88 -13.39 30.06
C ARG A 108 -23.96 -13.49 31.58
N LYS A 109 -22.84 -13.32 32.29
CA LYS A 109 -22.72 -13.49 33.75
C LYS A 109 -22.37 -12.20 34.48
N VAL A 110 -22.04 -11.13 33.77
CA VAL A 110 -21.54 -9.87 34.33
C VAL A 110 -22.32 -8.71 33.73
N GLU A 111 -22.73 -7.76 34.56
CA GLU A 111 -23.41 -6.56 34.10
C GLU A 111 -22.40 -5.53 33.60
N PHE A 112 -22.32 -5.36 32.27
CA PHE A 112 -21.53 -4.30 31.65
C PHE A 112 -22.42 -3.12 31.25
N ARG A 113 -22.01 -1.89 31.58
CA ARG A 113 -22.71 -0.68 31.13
C ARG A 113 -22.63 -0.51 29.61
N ASN A 114 -21.48 -0.81 29.01
CA ASN A 114 -21.18 -0.64 27.59
C ASN A 114 -20.59 -1.91 26.97
N GLU A 115 -20.48 -1.96 25.65
CA GLU A 115 -19.69 -3.01 24.98
C GLU A 115 -18.23 -2.96 25.43
N ASN A 116 -17.64 -4.13 25.68
CA ASN A 116 -16.23 -4.22 26.06
C ASN A 116 -15.38 -4.41 24.79
N ARG A 117 -14.36 -3.57 24.61
CA ARG A 117 -13.48 -3.57 23.44
C ARG A 117 -12.05 -3.77 23.92
N LEU A 118 -11.40 -4.83 23.44
CA LEU A 118 -10.04 -5.18 23.81
C LEU A 118 -9.14 -5.07 22.58
N LEU A 119 -8.04 -4.34 22.69
CA LEU A 119 -7.04 -4.16 21.65
C LEU A 119 -5.73 -4.85 22.04
N SER A 120 -5.07 -5.47 21.06
CA SER A 120 -3.70 -5.95 21.23
C SER A 120 -2.68 -4.81 21.12
N ASP A 121 -1.42 -5.13 21.43
CA ASP A 121 -0.28 -4.33 21.00
C ASP A 121 -0.20 -4.24 19.47
N ALA A 122 0.45 -3.20 18.97
CA ALA A 122 0.62 -2.98 17.55
C ALA A 122 1.76 -3.82 16.97
N SER A 123 1.54 -4.42 15.80
CA SER A 123 2.59 -5.02 14.98
C SER A 123 2.79 -4.22 13.71
N MET A 124 4.04 -3.98 13.33
CA MET A 124 4.37 -3.22 12.13
C MET A 124 4.41 -4.13 10.89
N ILE A 125 3.62 -3.77 9.88
CA ILE A 125 3.60 -4.38 8.54
C ILE A 125 3.39 -3.22 7.57
N ARG A 126 4.21 -3.13 6.52
CA ARG A 126 4.20 -2.00 5.57
C ARG A 126 4.34 -0.63 6.24
N CYS A 127 5.12 -0.53 7.32
CA CYS A 127 5.29 0.68 8.13
C CYS A 127 3.98 1.23 8.73
N LEU A 128 2.90 0.45 8.76
CA LEU A 128 1.64 0.79 9.40
C LEU A 128 1.46 -0.05 10.68
N PRO A 129 0.84 0.51 11.73
CA PRO A 129 0.53 -0.24 12.94
C PRO A 129 -0.77 -1.03 12.77
N TRP A 130 -0.70 -2.34 12.99
CA TRP A 130 -1.83 -3.26 12.93
C TRP A 130 -2.14 -3.81 14.32
N LYS A 131 -3.42 -3.88 14.71
CA LYS A 131 -3.88 -4.40 16.01
C LYS A 131 -5.03 -5.40 15.83
N ILE A 132 -5.11 -6.38 16.74
CA ILE A 132 -6.27 -7.25 16.90
C ILE A 132 -7.28 -6.51 17.78
N LEU A 133 -8.53 -6.42 17.33
CA LEU A 133 -9.64 -5.85 18.11
C LEU A 133 -10.68 -6.95 18.38
N LEU A 134 -10.91 -7.24 19.66
CA LEU A 134 -12.03 -8.06 20.12
C LEU A 134 -13.14 -7.16 20.66
N VAL A 135 -14.38 -7.45 20.26
CA VAL A 135 -15.57 -6.71 20.72
C VAL A 135 -16.54 -7.68 21.36
N PHE A 136 -16.86 -7.44 22.63
CA PHE A 136 -17.83 -8.16 23.43
C PHE A 136 -19.06 -7.28 23.64
N PRO A 137 -20.03 -7.33 22.72
CA PRO A 137 -21.32 -6.66 22.89
C PRO A 137 -22.12 -7.27 24.06
N ARG A 138 -23.14 -6.53 24.51
CA ARG A 138 -24.11 -7.06 25.46
C ARG A 138 -24.93 -8.22 24.86
N PRO A 139 -25.25 -9.27 25.62
CA PRO A 139 -26.01 -10.43 25.12
C PRO A 139 -27.36 -10.07 24.48
N GLU A 140 -28.04 -9.02 24.96
CA GLU A 140 -29.33 -8.56 24.44
C GLU A 140 -29.21 -7.93 23.05
N SER A 141 -28.06 -7.32 22.77
CA SER A 141 -27.78 -6.73 21.45
C SER A 141 -27.25 -7.78 20.49
N ARG A 142 -26.26 -8.56 20.93
CA ARG A 142 -25.62 -9.58 20.11
C ARG A 142 -24.94 -10.60 21.02
N ASN A 143 -25.41 -11.85 20.96
CA ASN A 143 -24.89 -12.95 21.78
C ASN A 143 -23.67 -13.63 21.15
N ALA A 144 -22.71 -12.83 20.67
CA ALA A 144 -21.51 -13.29 19.99
C ALA A 144 -20.38 -12.27 20.09
N MET A 145 -19.14 -12.79 20.19
CA MET A 145 -17.93 -11.98 20.13
C MET A 145 -17.62 -11.60 18.68
N GLY A 146 -17.27 -10.34 18.47
CA GLY A 146 -16.69 -9.86 17.22
C GLY A 146 -15.16 -9.87 17.27
N MET A 147 -14.54 -10.09 16.11
CA MET A 147 -13.09 -10.05 15.93
C MET A 147 -12.76 -9.28 14.66
N PHE A 148 -11.87 -8.30 14.78
CA PHE A 148 -11.50 -7.36 13.73
C PHE A 148 -9.99 -7.19 13.67
N LEU A 149 -9.51 -6.89 12.47
CA LEU A 149 -8.18 -6.35 12.26
C LEU A 149 -8.31 -4.84 12.15
N GLN A 150 -7.53 -4.10 12.94
CA GLN A 150 -7.46 -2.64 12.88
C GLN A 150 -6.10 -2.23 12.30
N CYS A 151 -6.08 -1.21 11.45
CA CYS A 151 -4.90 -0.68 10.77
C CYS A 151 -4.86 0.84 10.94
N ASN A 152 -3.75 1.37 11.43
CA ASN A 152 -3.42 2.80 11.41
C ASN A 152 -4.53 3.74 11.95
N ALA A 153 -5.30 3.28 12.94
CA ALA A 153 -6.48 4.01 13.46
C ALA A 153 -6.13 5.29 14.21
N GLU A 154 -4.91 5.39 14.75
CA GLU A 154 -4.42 6.55 15.51
C GLU A 154 -3.78 7.62 14.61
N SER A 155 -3.63 7.36 13.31
CA SER A 155 -3.02 8.31 12.39
C SER A 155 -3.90 9.56 12.20
N PRO A 156 -3.33 10.77 12.30
CA PRO A 156 -4.05 12.01 12.00
C PRO A 156 -4.30 12.18 10.49
N SER A 157 -3.58 11.46 9.63
CA SER A 157 -3.79 11.50 8.18
C SER A 157 -5.11 10.84 7.80
N THR A 158 -5.85 11.49 6.89
CA THR A 158 -7.12 11.01 6.34
C THR A 158 -6.99 10.42 4.93
N THR A 159 -5.80 10.50 4.33
CA THR A 159 -5.56 10.17 2.92
C THR A 159 -4.89 8.81 2.72
N TRP A 160 -4.49 8.14 3.80
CA TRP A 160 -3.82 6.86 3.71
C TRP A 160 -4.80 5.75 3.30
N THR A 161 -4.30 4.81 2.52
CA THR A 161 -5.00 3.56 2.21
C THR A 161 -4.03 2.39 2.18
N CYS A 162 -4.49 1.21 2.59
CA CYS A 162 -3.71 -0.02 2.49
C CYS A 162 -4.64 -1.20 2.22
N TYR A 163 -4.48 -1.85 1.08
CA TYR A 163 -5.17 -3.10 0.81
C TYR A 163 -4.48 -4.26 1.52
N ALA A 164 -5.25 -5.11 2.19
CA ALA A 164 -4.72 -6.30 2.81
C ALA A 164 -5.68 -7.50 2.73
N ARG A 165 -5.06 -8.68 2.73
CA ARG A 165 -5.70 -9.97 2.92
C ARG A 165 -5.31 -10.47 4.30
N ALA A 166 -6.26 -10.96 5.08
CA ALA A 166 -5.95 -11.48 6.41
C ALA A 166 -6.75 -12.74 6.74
N CYS A 167 -6.15 -13.58 7.59
CA CYS A 167 -6.79 -14.75 8.20
C CYS A 167 -6.90 -14.52 9.70
N LEU A 168 -8.12 -14.28 10.19
CA LEU A 168 -8.44 -14.13 11.59
C LEU A 168 -8.62 -15.51 12.20
N GLU A 169 -7.85 -15.82 13.25
CA GLU A 169 -7.81 -17.11 13.91
C GLU A 169 -8.03 -16.95 15.41
N LEU A 170 -9.07 -17.60 15.93
CA LEU A 170 -9.23 -17.84 17.36
C LEU A 170 -8.68 -19.22 17.68
N VAL A 171 -7.57 -19.25 18.42
CA VAL A 171 -6.82 -20.47 18.69
C VAL A 171 -7.49 -21.20 19.85
N SER A 172 -7.89 -22.45 19.63
CA SER A 172 -8.30 -23.31 20.73
C SER A 172 -7.06 -23.74 21.50
N GLN A 173 -7.12 -23.60 22.82
CA GLN A 173 -6.08 -24.07 23.71
C GLN A 173 -6.29 -25.56 24.06
N ASN A 174 -7.44 -26.14 23.69
CA ASN A 174 -7.66 -27.57 23.69
C ASN A 174 -7.15 -28.18 22.38
N LYS A 175 -6.03 -28.92 22.42
CA LYS A 175 -5.38 -29.52 21.24
C LYS A 175 -6.26 -30.45 20.41
N ARG A 176 -7.41 -30.89 20.92
CA ARG A 176 -8.36 -31.76 20.21
C ARG A 176 -9.38 -30.97 19.38
N VAL A 177 -9.49 -29.67 19.61
CA VAL A 177 -10.45 -28.79 18.93
C VAL A 177 -9.70 -27.92 17.93
N ASN A 178 -10.25 -27.82 16.73
CA ASN A 178 -9.66 -27.00 15.69
C ASN A 178 -9.82 -25.50 16.00
N ASN A 179 -8.84 -24.72 15.58
CA ASN A 179 -8.92 -23.26 15.66
C ASN A 179 -10.03 -22.74 14.73
N LYS A 180 -10.77 -21.72 15.19
CA LYS A 180 -11.77 -21.07 14.34
C LYS A 180 -11.10 -20.02 13.46
N LYS A 181 -11.25 -20.17 12.14
CA LYS A 181 -10.61 -19.31 11.14
C LYS A 181 -11.62 -18.67 10.21
N LEU A 182 -11.49 -17.38 9.94
CA LEU A 182 -12.21 -16.67 8.88
C LEU A 182 -11.26 -15.73 8.13
N ARG A 183 -11.54 -15.46 6.85
CA ARG A 183 -10.64 -14.67 5.99
C ARG A 183 -11.32 -13.39 5.53
N ILE A 184 -10.57 -12.30 5.55
CA ILE A 184 -11.01 -11.00 5.06
C ILE A 184 -10.11 -10.51 3.93
N ARG A 185 -10.69 -9.65 3.08
CA ARG A 185 -9.98 -8.86 2.06
C ARG A 185 -10.59 -7.47 2.10
N HIS A 186 -9.78 -6.45 2.34
CA HIS A 186 -10.29 -5.10 2.56
C HIS A 186 -9.25 -4.04 2.24
N THR A 187 -9.72 -2.86 1.83
CA THR A 187 -8.90 -1.66 1.67
C THR A 187 -9.09 -0.79 2.90
N PHE A 188 -8.15 -0.88 3.84
CA PHE A 188 -8.17 -0.08 5.05
C PHE A 188 -7.89 1.38 4.72
N ALA A 189 -8.62 2.28 5.36
CA ALA A 189 -8.48 3.73 5.23
C ALA A 189 -8.93 4.43 6.51
N HIS A 190 -8.70 5.74 6.66
CA HIS A 190 -9.08 6.47 7.88
C HIS A 190 -10.53 6.23 8.34
N LYS A 191 -11.50 6.24 7.41
CA LYS A 191 -12.94 6.04 7.72
C LYS A 191 -13.30 4.58 8.03
N GLU A 192 -12.56 3.64 7.45
CA GLU A 192 -12.76 2.19 7.56
C GLU A 192 -11.42 1.58 8.00
N ASN A 193 -10.97 1.99 9.19
CA ASN A 193 -9.65 1.63 9.71
C ASN A 193 -9.65 0.27 10.42
N ASP A 194 -10.83 -0.34 10.59
CA ASP A 194 -10.97 -1.71 11.05
C ASP A 194 -11.92 -2.50 10.15
N TRP A 195 -11.68 -3.81 10.06
CA TRP A 195 -12.50 -4.72 9.27
C TRP A 195 -12.47 -6.13 9.85
N GLY A 196 -13.59 -6.82 9.83
CA GLY A 196 -13.73 -8.12 10.48
C GLY A 196 -15.16 -8.61 10.55
N TYR A 197 -15.44 -9.43 11.56
CA TYR A 197 -16.74 -10.05 11.76
C TYR A 197 -17.34 -9.60 13.08
N GLN A 198 -18.53 -9.00 13.01
CA GLN A 198 -19.33 -8.67 14.20
C GLN A 198 -19.76 -9.92 14.99
N THR A 199 -20.05 -11.02 14.28
CA THR A 199 -20.45 -12.32 14.84
C THR A 199 -19.39 -13.38 14.52
N PHE A 200 -18.18 -13.21 15.03
CA PHE A 200 -17.09 -14.17 14.78
C PHE A 200 -17.36 -15.51 15.47
N ILE A 201 -17.75 -15.50 16.75
CA ILE A 201 -18.07 -16.72 17.50
C ILE A 201 -19.20 -16.46 18.52
N PRO A 202 -20.25 -17.30 18.57
CA PRO A 202 -21.29 -17.21 19.59
C PRO A 202 -20.72 -17.37 21.00
N TYR A 203 -21.33 -16.73 22.01
CA TYR A 203 -20.91 -16.91 23.40
C TYR A 203 -21.13 -18.33 23.91
N SER A 204 -22.11 -19.07 23.35
CA SER A 204 -22.30 -20.50 23.63
C SER A 204 -21.04 -21.29 23.33
N ASP A 205 -20.40 -21.02 22.19
CA ASP A 205 -19.26 -21.80 21.71
C ASP A 205 -17.95 -21.30 22.30
N LEU A 206 -17.82 -19.97 22.43
CA LEU A 206 -16.65 -19.31 22.98
C LEU A 206 -16.36 -19.73 24.43
N PHE A 207 -17.40 -19.72 25.25
CA PHE A 207 -17.31 -20.02 26.68
C PHE A 207 -17.65 -21.47 27.02
N ASN A 208 -17.85 -22.35 26.02
CA ASN A 208 -17.93 -23.78 26.26
C ASN A 208 -16.53 -24.32 26.66
N PRO A 209 -16.35 -24.87 27.87
CA PRO A 209 -15.06 -25.40 28.31
C PRO A 209 -14.52 -26.51 27.40
N GLU A 210 -15.39 -27.29 26.74
CA GLU A 210 -14.98 -28.37 25.82
C GLU A 210 -14.26 -27.83 24.59
N ASN A 211 -14.68 -26.65 24.11
CA ASN A 211 -14.10 -26.01 22.93
C ASN A 211 -12.72 -25.39 23.20
N GLY A 212 -12.44 -25.02 24.46
CA GLY A 212 -11.11 -24.55 24.88
C GLY A 212 -10.66 -23.20 24.31
N TYR A 213 -11.57 -22.36 23.81
CA TYR A 213 -11.21 -21.02 23.30
C TYR A 213 -10.89 -20.03 24.43
N VAL A 214 -11.59 -20.15 25.56
CA VAL A 214 -11.29 -19.42 26.80
C VAL A 214 -10.79 -20.42 27.83
N MET A 215 -9.52 -20.34 28.21
CA MET A 215 -8.94 -21.11 29.32
C MET A 215 -8.22 -20.16 30.27
N ASN A 216 -8.40 -20.36 31.58
CA ASN A 216 -7.82 -19.48 32.61
C ASN A 216 -8.11 -18.00 32.34
N ASN A 217 -9.36 -17.67 31.99
CA ASN A 217 -9.82 -16.33 31.61
C ASN A 217 -8.94 -15.66 30.54
N THR A 218 -8.36 -16.47 29.64
CA THR A 218 -7.47 -15.99 28.60
C THR A 218 -7.96 -16.46 27.24
N ILE A 219 -7.96 -15.56 26.25
CA ILE A 219 -8.19 -15.85 24.83
C ILE A 219 -6.87 -15.74 24.09
N HIS A 220 -6.59 -16.71 23.22
CA HIS A 220 -5.47 -16.66 22.28
C HIS A 220 -5.99 -16.31 20.88
N ALA A 221 -5.66 -15.11 20.41
CA ALA A 221 -6.06 -14.61 19.10
C ALA A 221 -4.83 -14.42 18.21
N ARG A 222 -4.96 -14.81 16.94
CA ARG A 222 -3.92 -14.71 15.93
C ARG A 222 -4.49 -14.17 14.64
N ILE A 223 -3.79 -13.25 13.97
CA ILE A 223 -4.14 -12.77 12.63
C ILE A 223 -2.90 -12.81 11.74
N THR A 224 -2.96 -13.57 10.66
CA THR A 224 -1.96 -13.49 9.59
C THR A 224 -2.41 -12.43 8.58
N VAL A 225 -1.53 -11.47 8.27
CA VAL A 225 -1.81 -10.34 7.37
C VAL A 225 -0.83 -10.35 6.21
N GLU A 226 -1.34 -10.14 5.01
CA GLU A 226 -0.59 -9.85 3.78
C GLU A 226 -1.09 -8.51 3.24
N ALA A 227 -0.21 -7.51 3.21
CA ALA A 227 -0.54 -6.13 2.87
C ALA A 227 0.24 -5.64 1.63
N ASP A 228 -0.48 -4.95 0.77
CA ASP A 228 0.10 -4.24 -0.37
C ASP A 228 0.80 -2.96 0.10
N ALA A 229 1.61 -2.35 -0.77
CA ALA A 229 2.24 -1.08 -0.44
C ALA A 229 1.15 0.00 -0.18
N PRO A 230 1.24 0.76 0.93
CA PRO A 230 0.23 1.73 1.28
C PRO A 230 0.37 2.97 0.39
N HIS A 231 -0.75 3.67 0.19
CA HIS A 231 -0.77 4.99 -0.45
C HIS A 231 -1.05 6.05 0.62
N GLY A 232 -0.55 7.28 0.43
CA GLY A 232 -0.85 8.40 1.33
C GLY A 232 -0.30 8.27 2.76
N ALA A 233 0.55 7.26 3.00
CA ALA A 233 1.34 7.08 4.21
C ALA A 233 2.81 7.36 3.92
N GLU A 234 3.62 7.55 4.97
CA GLU A 234 5.08 7.67 4.82
C GLU A 234 5.67 6.34 4.32
N TRP A 235 5.81 6.23 3.00
CA TRP A 235 6.36 5.05 2.32
C TRP A 235 7.51 5.47 1.41
N ASP A 236 8.73 5.12 1.80
CA ASP A 236 9.93 5.33 0.99
C ASP A 236 10.07 4.24 -0.08
N SER A 237 9.38 4.45 -1.21
CA SER A 237 9.43 3.54 -2.36
C SER A 237 10.86 3.26 -2.84
N LYS A 238 11.73 4.28 -2.89
CA LYS A 238 13.11 4.14 -3.37
C LYS A 238 13.92 3.20 -2.47
N ARG A 239 13.79 3.35 -1.14
CA ARG A 239 14.47 2.48 -0.18
C ARG A 239 14.03 1.01 -0.31
N PHE A 240 12.74 0.75 -0.54
CA PHE A 240 12.20 -0.61 -0.49
C PHE A 240 12.14 -1.34 -1.84
N THR A 241 12.08 -0.61 -2.96
CA THR A 241 11.98 -1.20 -4.31
C THR A 241 13.14 -0.82 -5.22
N GLY A 242 13.92 0.22 -4.87
CA GLY A 242 14.91 0.83 -5.77
C GLY A 242 14.31 1.85 -6.75
N PHE A 243 12.98 2.01 -6.77
CA PHE A 243 12.28 2.88 -7.72
C PHE A 243 11.40 3.91 -7.00
N VAL A 244 11.24 5.08 -7.60
CA VAL A 244 10.30 6.10 -7.13
C VAL A 244 9.01 6.09 -7.95
N GLY A 245 7.89 6.35 -7.26
CA GLY A 245 6.57 6.44 -7.88
C GLY A 245 6.23 7.86 -8.36
N LEU A 246 5.22 7.95 -9.25
CA LEU A 246 4.61 9.22 -9.64
C LEU A 246 3.40 9.51 -8.74
N LYS A 247 3.28 10.76 -8.28
CA LYS A 247 2.08 11.22 -7.58
C LYS A 247 0.94 11.36 -8.59
N ASN A 248 -0.20 10.73 -8.32
CA ASN A 248 -1.37 10.89 -9.17
C ASN A 248 -2.02 12.27 -8.93
N GLN A 249 -2.08 13.10 -9.96
CA GLN A 249 -2.72 14.41 -9.94
C GLN A 249 -4.12 14.31 -10.54
N GLY A 250 -5.04 13.67 -9.82
CA GLY A 250 -6.43 13.50 -10.24
C GLY A 250 -6.63 12.35 -11.24
N ALA A 251 -7.13 12.67 -12.44
CA ALA A 251 -7.57 11.69 -13.45
C ALA A 251 -6.44 11.17 -14.38
N THR A 252 -5.18 11.30 -13.97
CA THR A 252 -4.00 10.98 -14.80
C THR A 252 -3.39 9.61 -14.51
N CYS A 253 -4.10 8.73 -13.83
CA CYS A 253 -3.58 7.42 -13.42
C CYS A 253 -3.07 6.55 -14.59
N TYR A 254 -3.75 6.60 -15.74
CA TYR A 254 -3.30 5.89 -16.95
C TYR A 254 -1.97 6.47 -17.46
N LEU A 255 -1.81 7.79 -17.43
CA LEU A 255 -0.62 8.47 -17.91
C LEU A 255 0.58 8.16 -17.01
N ASN A 256 0.40 8.06 -15.69
CA ASN A 256 1.47 7.65 -14.78
C ASN A 256 2.00 6.24 -15.12
N SER A 257 1.10 5.30 -15.41
CA SER A 257 1.48 3.95 -15.82
C SER A 257 2.23 3.94 -17.17
N VAL A 258 1.77 4.74 -18.14
CA VAL A 258 2.46 4.92 -19.43
C VAL A 258 3.85 5.53 -19.23
N LEU A 259 3.97 6.60 -18.45
CA LEU A 259 5.26 7.26 -18.18
C LEU A 259 6.27 6.31 -17.52
N GLN A 260 5.83 5.52 -16.54
CA GLN A 260 6.67 4.50 -15.90
C GLN A 260 7.08 3.40 -16.91
N ALA A 261 6.18 2.95 -17.79
CA ALA A 261 6.51 1.98 -18.83
C ALA A 261 7.52 2.54 -19.85
N LEU A 262 7.35 3.79 -20.28
CA LEU A 262 8.28 4.48 -21.17
C LEU A 262 9.65 4.69 -20.51
N TYR A 263 9.68 5.06 -19.22
CA TYR A 263 10.92 5.21 -18.45
C TYR A 263 11.70 3.89 -18.35
N CYS A 264 11.01 2.80 -18.04
CA CYS A 264 11.61 1.46 -17.96
C CYS A 264 12.09 0.93 -19.33
N THR A 265 11.70 1.57 -20.43
CA THR A 265 12.22 1.27 -21.77
C THR A 265 13.56 1.99 -21.96
N ASN A 266 14.65 1.37 -21.51
CA ASN A 266 15.98 2.00 -21.41
C ASN A 266 16.45 2.71 -22.69
N CYS A 267 16.27 2.11 -23.87
CA CYS A 267 16.68 2.72 -25.14
C CYS A 267 15.92 4.02 -25.43
N LEU A 268 14.60 4.04 -25.15
CA LEU A 268 13.77 5.23 -25.27
C LEU A 268 14.20 6.28 -24.25
N ARG A 269 14.39 5.88 -22.99
CA ARG A 269 14.87 6.78 -21.93
C ARG A 269 16.18 7.47 -22.31
N SER A 270 17.16 6.72 -22.84
CA SER A 270 18.41 7.30 -23.34
C SER A 270 18.21 8.23 -24.54
N ALA A 271 17.28 7.90 -25.46
CA ALA A 271 16.96 8.77 -26.59
C ALA A 271 16.30 10.08 -26.14
N VAL A 272 15.39 10.02 -25.16
CA VAL A 272 14.71 11.18 -24.57
C VAL A 272 15.73 12.17 -23.99
N PHE A 273 16.73 11.70 -23.25
CA PHE A 273 17.79 12.56 -22.71
C PHE A 273 18.71 13.19 -23.76
N ARG A 274 18.66 12.75 -25.01
CA ARG A 274 19.45 13.31 -26.12
C ARG A 274 18.67 14.30 -26.99
N MET A 275 17.40 14.55 -26.69
CA MET A 275 16.61 15.54 -27.43
C MET A 275 17.16 16.95 -27.19
N PRO A 276 17.37 17.77 -28.25
CA PRO A 276 17.90 19.12 -28.13
C PRO A 276 16.80 20.08 -27.67
N THR A 277 16.68 20.30 -26.36
CA THR A 277 15.63 21.11 -25.73
C THR A 277 16.19 22.34 -25.02
N GLU A 278 17.42 22.75 -25.33
CA GLU A 278 18.11 23.86 -24.64
C GLU A 278 17.43 25.22 -24.88
N SER A 279 16.81 25.38 -26.04
CA SER A 279 16.07 26.59 -26.43
C SER A 279 14.56 26.50 -26.16
N ASP A 280 14.09 25.40 -25.60
CA ASP A 280 12.65 25.14 -25.47
C ASP A 280 12.02 25.91 -24.30
N ASP A 281 10.77 26.32 -24.50
CA ASP A 281 9.99 26.94 -23.43
C ASP A 281 9.59 25.90 -22.36
N SER A 282 9.83 26.27 -21.11
CA SER A 282 9.69 25.37 -19.96
C SER A 282 8.25 24.98 -19.61
N LEU A 283 7.25 25.73 -20.08
CA LEU A 283 5.83 25.51 -19.77
C LEU A 283 5.11 24.74 -20.89
N THR A 284 5.63 24.83 -22.12
CA THR A 284 4.95 24.30 -23.31
C THR A 284 5.68 23.14 -23.99
N SER A 285 6.99 22.99 -23.77
CA SER A 285 7.76 21.89 -24.38
C SER A 285 7.49 20.55 -23.71
N VAL A 286 6.81 19.68 -24.45
CA VAL A 286 6.58 18.28 -24.06
C VAL A 286 7.89 17.48 -23.96
N PRO A 287 8.85 17.57 -24.93
CA PRO A 287 10.15 16.92 -24.81
C PRO A 287 10.90 17.29 -23.53
N LEU A 288 10.94 18.59 -23.19
CA LEU A 288 11.61 19.08 -21.99
C LEU A 288 10.90 18.62 -20.70
N ALA A 289 9.56 18.63 -20.69
CA ALA A 289 8.77 18.12 -19.57
C ALA A 289 8.99 16.62 -19.35
N LEU A 290 9.11 15.83 -20.42
CA LEU A 290 9.37 14.40 -20.36
C LEU A 290 10.79 14.12 -19.83
N GLN A 291 11.80 14.86 -20.29
CA GLN A 291 13.16 14.75 -19.78
C GLN A 291 13.24 15.03 -18.27
N ARG A 292 12.61 16.12 -17.81
CA ARG A 292 12.55 16.45 -16.37
C ARG A 292 11.87 15.35 -15.57
N THR A 293 10.75 14.85 -16.08
CA THR A 293 10.01 13.75 -15.44
C THR A 293 10.89 12.50 -15.33
N PHE A 294 11.62 12.13 -16.39
CA PHE A 294 12.51 10.97 -16.38
C PHE A 294 13.77 11.20 -15.53
N TYR A 295 14.24 12.43 -15.38
CA TYR A 295 15.38 12.73 -14.52
C TYR A 295 15.06 12.53 -13.04
N GLU A 296 13.83 12.87 -12.63
CA GLU A 296 13.34 12.72 -11.25
C GLU A 296 12.90 11.30 -10.89
N LEU A 297 12.77 10.40 -11.89
CA LEU A 297 12.46 8.97 -11.75
C LEU A 297 13.73 8.13 -11.59
#